data_AF-A0A0C9URQ8-F1
#
_entry.id   AF-A0A0C9URQ8-F1
#
_cell.length_a   1.000
_cell.length_b   1.000
_cell.length_c   1.000
_cell.angle_alpha   90.00
_cell.angle_beta   90.00
_cell.angle_gamma   90.00
#
_symmetry.space_group_name_H-M   'P 1'
#
loop_
_entity.id
_entity.type
_entity.pdbx_description
1 polymer ?
#
loop_
_entity_poly.entity_id
_entity_poly.type
_entity_poly.pdbx_seq_one_letter_code
_entity_poly.pdbx_strand_id
1 'polypeptide(L)'
;IYLLRERGLSVKGFEEAPDIGGVWYWNAYPGARVDSDVPIYEYSKKDLWKDWNWTEKFPGRQELRKYFEYVDSKLDVKSHIQFNARVIGAEFDVS
;
A
#
# COMPACT_ATOMS: atom_id res chain seq x y z
N ILE A 1 9.00 0.74 -3.11
CA ILE A 1 8.94 2.00 -3.88
C ILE A 1 9.57 3.17 -3.09
N TYR A 2 8.91 3.69 -2.05
CA TYR A 2 9.38 4.87 -1.27
C TYR A 2 10.87 4.81 -0.86
N LEU A 3 11.27 3.82 -0.06
CA LEU A 3 12.65 3.73 0.46
C LEU A 3 13.72 3.51 -0.63
N LEU A 4 13.35 2.94 -1.78
CA LEU A 4 14.28 2.76 -2.90
C LEU A 4 14.49 4.08 -3.65
N ARG A 5 13.41 4.86 -3.81
CA ARG A 5 13.48 6.23 -4.36
C ARG A 5 14.28 7.17 -3.46
N GLU A 6 14.14 7.09 -2.14
CA GLU A 6 14.98 7.87 -1.20
C GLU A 6 16.47 7.55 -1.32
N ARG A 7 16.82 6.35 -1.81
CA ARG A 7 18.21 5.96 -2.10
C ARG A 7 18.69 6.38 -3.49
N GLY A 8 17.89 7.17 -4.22
CA GLY A 8 18.23 7.64 -5.57
C GLY A 8 18.09 6.59 -6.67
N LEU A 9 17.46 5.44 -6.39
CA LEU A 9 17.22 4.42 -7.40
C LEU A 9 16.02 4.80 -8.29
N SER A 10 16.12 4.50 -9.58
CA SER A 10 14.97 4.48 -10.48
C SER A 10 14.16 3.21 -10.23
N VAL A 11 12.86 3.34 -9.96
CA VAL A 11 12.00 2.25 -9.50
C VAL A 11 10.66 2.28 -10.21
N LYS A 12 10.20 1.12 -10.65
CA LYS A 12 8.83 0.90 -11.14
C LYS A 12 8.22 -0.32 -10.42
N GLY A 13 7.03 -0.16 -9.87
CA GLY A 13 6.21 -1.27 -9.37
C GLY A 13 5.26 -1.78 -10.46
N PHE A 14 4.93 -3.06 -10.42
CA PHE A 14 3.87 -3.67 -11.22
C PHE A 14 2.82 -4.21 -10.26
N GLU A 15 1.56 -3.80 -10.44
CA GLU A 15 0.42 -4.25 -9.64
C GLU A 15 -0.66 -4.74 -10.57
N GLU A 16 -1.24 -5.89 -10.25
CA GLU A 16 -2.33 -6.47 -11.04
C GLU A 16 -3.62 -5.67 -10.89
N ALA A 17 -3.93 -5.22 -9.68
CA ALA A 17 -5.09 -4.39 -9.43
C ALA A 17 -4.99 -3.06 -10.19
N PRO A 18 -6.12 -2.39 -10.44
CA PRO A 18 -6.14 -1.01 -10.93
C PRO A 18 -5.74 0.03 -9.86
N ASP A 19 -5.44 -0.40 -8.62
CA ASP A 19 -5.14 0.51 -7.51
C ASP A 19 -4.29 -0.14 -6.40
N ILE A 20 -3.70 0.68 -5.53
CA ILE A 20 -2.88 0.24 -4.39
C ILE A 20 -3.71 -0.39 -3.27
N GLY A 21 -3.04 -0.94 -2.25
CA GLY A 21 -3.67 -1.46 -1.03
C GLY A 21 -3.72 -2.98 -0.96
N GLY A 22 -3.25 -3.67 -2.00
CA GLY A 22 -3.02 -5.12 -2.01
C GLY A 22 -4.25 -5.91 -1.57
N VAL A 23 -4.12 -6.68 -0.49
CA VAL A 23 -5.23 -7.50 0.06
C VAL A 23 -6.49 -6.69 0.36
N TRP A 24 -6.36 -5.40 0.69
CA TRP A 24 -7.49 -4.53 1.00
C TRP A 24 -8.18 -4.01 -0.26
N TYR A 25 -7.51 -4.00 -1.41
CA TYR A 25 -8.16 -3.79 -2.71
C TYR A 25 -9.07 -4.98 -3.03
N TRP A 26 -8.50 -6.19 -3.06
CA TRP A 26 -9.17 -7.39 -3.56
C TRP A 26 -10.27 -7.95 -2.63
N ASN A 27 -10.03 -8.02 -1.33
CA ASN A 27 -10.91 -8.74 -0.41
C ASN A 27 -12.09 -7.89 0.06
N ALA A 28 -13.11 -7.75 -0.77
CA ALA A 28 -14.29 -6.92 -0.53
C ALA A 28 -15.45 -7.62 0.20
N TYR A 29 -15.21 -8.73 0.89
CA TYR A 29 -16.29 -9.49 1.54
C TYR A 29 -16.87 -8.76 2.76
N PRO A 30 -18.15 -8.98 3.11
CA PRO A 30 -18.77 -8.38 4.29
C PRO A 30 -18.00 -8.75 5.57
N GLY A 31 -17.62 -7.74 6.35
CA GLY A 31 -16.90 -7.93 7.62
C GLY A 31 -15.37 -8.01 7.51
N ALA A 32 -14.78 -7.84 6.31
CA ALA A 32 -13.32 -7.79 6.14
C ALA A 32 -12.68 -6.71 7.04
N ARG A 33 -11.76 -7.13 7.92
CA ARG A 33 -11.20 -6.33 9.01
C ARG A 33 -9.82 -6.84 9.42
N VAL A 34 -9.03 -5.97 10.05
CA VAL A 34 -7.75 -6.36 10.68
C VAL A 34 -7.98 -7.21 11.94
N ASP A 35 -6.98 -8.01 12.28
CA ASP A 35 -6.85 -8.72 13.56
C ASP A 35 -5.83 -8.07 14.52
N SER A 36 -5.02 -7.15 13.98
CA SER A 36 -4.00 -6.38 14.70
C SER A 36 -4.57 -5.03 15.07
N ASP A 37 -4.40 -4.61 16.33
CA ASP A 37 -4.96 -3.34 16.78
C ASP A 37 -4.15 -2.13 16.33
N VAL A 38 -4.80 -0.97 16.28
CA VAL A 38 -4.13 0.31 16.10
C VAL A 38 -3.27 0.63 17.32
N PRO A 39 -2.05 1.20 17.16
CA PRO A 39 -1.39 1.60 15.91
C PRO A 39 -0.40 0.54 15.39
N ILE A 40 -0.62 -0.75 15.64
CA ILE A 40 0.30 -1.81 15.20
C ILE A 40 0.19 -2.07 13.69
N TYR A 41 -1.02 -1.99 13.13
CA TYR A 41 -1.28 -2.29 11.72
C TYR A 41 -1.14 -1.07 10.79
N GLU A 42 -0.05 -0.31 10.92
CA GLU A 42 0.25 0.83 10.07
C GLU A 42 1.77 1.05 9.86
N TYR A 43 2.15 1.98 8.98
CA TYR A 43 3.55 2.34 8.79
C TYR A 43 4.07 3.19 9.96
N SER A 44 5.24 2.83 10.50
CA SER A 44 5.90 3.54 11.61
C SER A 44 6.51 4.91 11.26
N LYS A 45 6.41 5.35 10.00
CA LYS A 45 6.92 6.65 9.55
C LYS A 45 6.11 7.78 10.19
N LYS A 46 6.81 8.65 10.93
CA LYS A 46 6.22 9.78 11.68
C LYS A 46 5.26 10.64 10.88
N ASP A 47 5.62 10.98 9.65
CA ASP A 47 4.80 11.87 8.80
C ASP A 47 3.51 11.21 8.30
N LEU A 48 3.32 9.90 8.53
CA LEU A 48 2.09 9.17 8.23
C LEU A 48 1.19 9.06 9.46
N TRP A 49 1.69 8.50 10.57
CA TRP A 49 0.83 8.29 11.75
C TRP A 49 0.50 9.59 12.49
N LYS A 50 1.31 10.65 12.34
CA LYS A 50 1.07 11.91 13.04
C LYS A 50 -0.22 12.62 12.59
N ASP A 51 -0.55 12.55 11.29
CA ASP A 51 -1.71 13.25 10.72
C ASP A 51 -2.84 12.29 10.33
N TRP A 52 -2.74 11.01 10.68
CA TRP A 52 -3.79 10.01 10.45
C TRP A 52 -4.42 9.58 11.77
N ASN A 53 -5.74 9.47 11.82
CA ASN A 53 -6.46 8.97 12.99
C ASN A 53 -7.43 7.88 12.55
N TRP A 54 -7.34 6.73 13.21
CA TRP A 54 -8.26 5.62 13.02
C TRP A 54 -9.57 5.87 13.76
N THR A 55 -10.68 5.42 13.17
CA THR A 55 -12.03 5.56 13.72
C THR A 55 -12.36 4.48 14.75
N GLU A 56 -11.67 3.35 14.72
CA GLU A 56 -11.88 2.21 15.60
C GLU A 56 -10.58 1.44 15.87
N LYS A 57 -10.58 0.61 16.92
CA LYS A 57 -9.40 -0.17 17.35
C LYS A 57 -8.95 -1.21 16.31
N PHE A 58 -9.90 -1.79 15.58
CA PHE A 58 -9.65 -2.78 14.53
C PHE A 58 -10.31 -2.32 13.22
N PRO A 59 -9.71 -1.41 12.45
CA PRO A 59 -10.30 -0.84 11.24
C PRO A 59 -10.78 -1.86 10.21
N GLY A 60 -11.94 -1.61 9.62
CA GLY A 60 -12.45 -2.39 8.50
C GLY A 60 -11.75 -2.06 7.19
N ARG A 61 -11.97 -2.87 6.15
CA ARG A 61 -11.41 -2.66 4.80
C ARG A 61 -11.60 -1.24 4.29
N GLN A 62 -12.80 -0.67 4.41
CA GLN A 62 -13.10 0.66 3.85
C GLN A 62 -12.20 1.75 4.42
N GLU A 63 -11.85 1.64 5.70
CA GLU A 63 -10.95 2.59 6.35
C GLU A 63 -9.50 2.36 5.93
N LEU A 64 -9.07 1.10 5.79
CA LEU A 64 -7.74 0.80 5.25
C LEU A 64 -7.57 1.28 3.81
N ARG A 65 -8.62 1.22 2.98
CA ARG A 65 -8.60 1.84 1.65
C ARG A 65 -8.29 3.33 1.74
N LYS A 66 -8.95 4.06 2.65
CA LYS A 66 -8.68 5.49 2.88
C LYS A 66 -7.27 5.74 3.41
N TYR A 67 -6.76 4.86 4.28
CA TYR A 67 -5.39 4.96 4.78
C TYR A 67 -4.37 4.82 3.64
N PHE A 68 -4.55 3.87 2.72
CA PHE A 68 -3.64 3.74 1.58
C PHE A 68 -3.72 4.93 0.62
N GLU A 69 -4.90 5.50 0.38
CA GLU A 69 -5.02 6.78 -0.36
C GLU A 69 -4.30 7.93 0.35
N TYR A 70 -4.40 8.00 1.68
CA TYR A 70 -3.66 8.97 2.48
C TYR A 70 -2.15 8.77 2.35
N VAL A 71 -1.65 7.54 2.47
CA VAL A 71 -0.24 7.21 2.28
C VAL A 71 0.24 7.62 0.89
N ASP A 72 -0.56 7.37 -0.15
CA ASP A 72 -0.24 7.81 -1.50
C ASP A 72 -0.15 9.34 -1.62
N SER A 73 -1.10 10.07 -1.04
CA SER A 73 -1.05 11.54 -1.06
C SER A 73 0.19 12.12 -0.36
N LYS A 74 0.79 11.39 0.59
CA LYS A 74 1.99 11.80 1.31
C LYS A 74 3.28 11.36 0.61
N LEU A 75 3.27 10.21 -0.06
CA LEU A 75 4.49 9.56 -0.58
C LEU A 75 4.55 9.45 -2.10
N ASP A 76 3.48 9.83 -2.81
CA ASP A 76 3.36 9.76 -4.27
C ASP A 76 3.80 8.38 -4.78
N VAL A 77 3.07 7.33 -4.39
CA VAL A 77 3.45 5.94 -4.70
C VAL A 77 2.85 5.51 -6.04
N LYS A 78 1.59 5.88 -6.31
CA LYS A 78 0.83 5.49 -7.51
C LYS A 78 1.53 5.89 -8.80
N SER A 79 2.17 7.05 -8.86
CA SER A 79 2.89 7.52 -10.07
C SER A 79 4.06 6.61 -10.47
N HIS A 80 4.60 5.83 -9.53
CA HIS A 80 5.71 4.88 -9.75
C HIS A 80 5.22 3.45 -9.95
N ILE A 81 3.91 3.23 -10.06
CA ILE A 81 3.31 1.91 -10.30
C ILE A 81 2.74 1.86 -11.72
N GLN A 82 2.86 0.71 -12.37
CA GLN A 82 2.03 0.35 -13.51
C GLN A 82 0.94 -0.61 -13.00
N PHE A 83 -0.30 -0.14 -13.05
CA PHE A 83 -1.48 -0.90 -12.66
C PHE A 83 -2.00 -1.76 -13.81
N ASN A 84 -2.89 -2.71 -13.50
CA ASN A 84 -3.37 -3.70 -14.46
C ASN A 84 -2.23 -4.50 -15.11
N ALA A 85 -1.15 -4.73 -14.35
CA ALA A 85 0.07 -5.38 -14.81
C ALA A 85 0.39 -6.60 -13.94
N ARG A 86 -0.22 -7.73 -14.31
CA ARG A 86 0.13 -9.04 -13.74
C ARG A 86 1.44 -9.54 -14.36
N VAL A 87 2.48 -9.68 -13.55
CA VAL A 87 3.73 -10.34 -13.98
C VAL A 87 3.48 -11.84 -14.08
N ILE A 88 3.74 -12.42 -15.26
CA ILE A 88 3.48 -13.85 -15.55
C ILE A 88 4.75 -14.71 -15.63
N GLY A 89 5.92 -14.08 -15.60
CA GLY A 89 7.21 -14.75 -15.68
C GLY A 89 8.35 -13.75 -15.47
N ALA A 90 9.51 -14.27 -15.08
CA ALA A 90 10.75 -13.53 -14.95
C ALA A 90 11.91 -14.51 -15.15
N GLU A 91 13.00 -14.02 -15.74
CA GLU A 91 14.25 -14.75 -15.92
C GLU A 91 15.39 -13.87 -15.41
N PHE A 92 16.38 -14.49 -14.75
CA PHE A 92 17.57 -13.79 -14.29
C PHE A 92 18.73 -14.17 -15.21
N ASP A 93 19.19 -13.19 -15.97
CA ASP A 93 20.38 -13.33 -16.82
C ASP A 93 21.64 -13.14 -15.97
N VAL A 94 22.50 -14.16 -15.98
CA VAL A 94 23.76 -14.22 -15.22
C VAL A 94 25.00 -13.99 -16.09
N SER A 95 24.81 -13.72 -17.39
CA SER A 95 25.89 -13.57 -18.36
C SER A 95 26.75 -12.33 -18.16
#